data_AF-A0A958JIP6-F1
#
_entry.id   AF-A0A958JIP6-F1
#
_cell.length_a   1.000
_cell.length_b   1.000
_cell.length_c   1.000
_cell.angle_alpha   90.00
_cell.angle_beta   90.00
_cell.angle_gamma   90.00
#
_symmetry.space_group_name_H-M   'P 1'
#
loop_
_entity.id
_entity.type
_entity.pdbx_description
1 polymer ?
#
loop_
_entity_poly.entity_id
_entity_poly.type
_entity_poly.pdbx_seq_one_letter_code
_entity_poly.pdbx_strand_id
1 'polypeptide(L)'
;MPVKALSAPAITDDERAQLVTDLMALRKPQICNFLVRSRLAKTGSKEVMRTRIEEALNDNDLSPTQIVQFLDEVVPWGKQHVLLFKGPKGSIADWKSIEWLADHLKQHRLMKYLNATLPLALPEKMKISSIRQDRSRLRIMAVKRRDWWERASEYDDTSVTREGEDVMRRAFVHRINRSLVAFEWDLTANTAMLQISELPTGTKYEQVAHEFFELIKKWFNINLFQLLELSPAIKRLHELEEAKTGEVRSHGIDYRTLEGRRFTGQSASSGDSLLGEAETDAA
;
A
#
# COMPACT_ATOMS: atom_id res chain seq x y z
N MET A 1 -10.81 -2.89 21.49
CA MET A 1 -10.71 -4.31 21.90
C MET A 1 -9.36 -4.85 21.43
N PRO A 2 -8.70 -5.74 22.19
CA PRO A 2 -7.43 -6.33 21.77
C PRO A 2 -7.63 -7.17 20.51
N VAL A 3 -6.77 -6.97 19.50
CA VAL A 3 -6.81 -7.72 18.24
C VAL A 3 -6.19 -9.10 18.47
N LYS A 4 -6.92 -10.16 18.13
CA LYS A 4 -6.40 -11.53 18.27
C LYS A 4 -5.57 -11.91 17.03
N ALA A 5 -4.35 -12.40 17.22
CA ALA A 5 -3.61 -13.04 16.14
C ALA A 5 -4.18 -14.44 15.86
N LEU A 6 -4.50 -14.73 14.60
CA LEU A 6 -4.83 -16.09 14.16
C LEU A 6 -3.54 -16.89 13.93
N SER A 7 -3.65 -18.22 13.98
CA SER A 7 -2.55 -19.10 13.61
C SER A 7 -2.08 -18.78 12.19
N ALA A 8 -0.79 -18.48 12.06
CA ALA A 8 -0.16 -18.20 10.78
C ALA A 8 -0.13 -19.47 9.92
N PRO A 9 -0.34 -19.37 8.59
CA PRO A 9 0.08 -20.45 7.71
C PRO A 9 1.60 -20.68 7.85
N ALA A 10 2.07 -21.88 7.51
CA ALA A 10 3.50 -22.15 7.46
C ALA A 10 4.16 -21.19 6.46
N ILE A 11 5.17 -20.46 6.91
CA ILE A 11 5.94 -19.50 6.12
C ILE A 11 7.16 -20.23 5.58
N THR A 12 7.35 -20.20 4.25
CA THR A 12 8.51 -20.84 3.61
C THR A 12 9.79 -20.05 3.83
N ASP A 13 10.95 -20.66 3.58
CA ASP A 13 12.25 -19.97 3.67
C ASP A 13 12.33 -18.78 2.68
N ASP A 14 11.78 -18.95 1.48
CA ASP A 14 11.71 -17.87 0.47
C ASP A 14 10.82 -16.72 0.94
N GLU A 15 9.67 -17.02 1.53
CA GLU A 15 8.79 -16.00 2.11
C GLU A 15 9.46 -15.29 3.28
N ARG A 16 10.22 -16.02 4.13
CA ARG A 16 11.00 -15.43 5.22
C ARG A 16 12.04 -14.45 4.68
N ALA A 17 12.81 -14.84 3.66
CA ALA A 17 13.82 -13.98 3.04
C ALA A 17 13.20 -12.71 2.42
N GLN A 18 12.03 -12.86 1.77
CA GLN A 18 11.33 -11.71 1.20
C GLN A 18 10.74 -10.80 2.28
N LEU A 19 10.21 -11.32 3.39
CA LEU A 19 9.74 -10.50 4.52
C LEU A 19 10.86 -9.66 5.13
N VAL A 20 12.07 -10.20 5.26
CA VAL A 20 13.26 -9.44 5.68
C VAL A 20 13.54 -8.33 4.65
N THR A 21 13.49 -8.64 3.36
CA THR A 21 13.69 -7.64 2.31
C THR A 21 12.66 -6.51 2.37
N ASP A 22 11.38 -6.84 2.54
CA ASP A 22 10.30 -5.86 2.68
C ASP A 22 10.47 -4.98 3.93
N LEU A 23 10.88 -5.57 5.06
CA LEU A 23 11.19 -4.85 6.29
C LEU A 23 12.37 -3.89 6.09
N MET A 24 13.42 -4.32 5.39
CA MET A 24 14.61 -3.51 5.13
C MET A 24 14.39 -2.39 4.10
N ALA A 25 13.33 -2.49 3.29
CA ALA A 25 12.88 -1.43 2.39
C ALA A 25 12.25 -0.24 3.15
N LEU A 26 11.83 -0.42 4.40
CA LEU A 26 11.30 0.66 5.24
C LEU A 26 12.35 1.74 5.53
N ARG A 27 11.87 2.90 6.01
CA ARG A 27 12.76 3.98 6.46
C ARG A 27 13.49 3.54 7.73
N LYS A 28 14.75 3.97 7.89
CA LYS A 28 15.59 3.61 9.05
C LYS A 28 14.89 3.77 10.41
N PRO A 29 14.12 4.85 10.68
CA PRO A 29 13.39 4.97 11.95
C PRO A 29 12.36 3.86 12.19
N GLN A 30 11.69 3.37 11.14
CA GLN A 30 10.72 2.28 11.23
C GLN A 30 11.42 0.95 11.54
N ILE A 31 12.55 0.68 10.88
CA ILE A 31 13.38 -0.50 11.15
C ILE A 31 13.88 -0.47 12.61
N CYS A 32 14.38 0.68 13.08
CA CYS A 32 14.79 0.84 14.48
C CYS A 32 13.63 0.59 15.45
N ASN A 33 12.41 1.05 15.12
CA ASN A 33 11.22 0.80 15.94
C ASN A 33 10.92 -0.69 16.05
N PHE A 34 10.98 -1.41 14.92
CA PHE A 34 10.83 -2.87 14.90
C PHE A 34 11.86 -3.56 15.79
N LEU A 35 13.14 -3.24 15.63
CA LEU A 35 14.22 -3.84 16.43
C LEU A 35 13.99 -3.62 17.93
N VAL A 36 13.58 -2.43 18.35
CA VAL A 36 13.27 -2.14 19.77
C VAL A 36 12.09 -2.99 20.26
N ARG A 37 11.01 -3.12 19.49
CA ARG A 37 9.84 -3.95 19.85
C ARG A 37 10.21 -5.43 19.98
N SER A 38 11.13 -5.88 19.14
CA SER A 38 11.68 -7.24 19.15
C SER A 38 12.82 -7.43 20.15
N ARG A 39 13.12 -6.42 20.99
CA ARG A 39 14.21 -6.44 21.99
C ARG A 39 15.61 -6.64 21.40
N LEU A 40 15.80 -6.26 20.14
CA LEU A 40 17.08 -6.28 19.44
C LEU A 40 17.75 -4.90 19.49
N ALA A 41 19.08 -4.88 19.36
CA ALA A 41 19.83 -3.63 19.25
C ALA A 41 19.37 -2.81 18.03
N LYS A 42 19.20 -1.49 18.20
CA LYS A 42 18.69 -0.55 17.18
C LYS A 42 19.77 0.21 16.40
N THR A 43 21.05 -0.02 16.71
CA THR A 43 22.19 0.72 16.16
C THR A 43 22.84 -0.04 15.00
N GLY A 44 23.52 0.70 14.11
CA GLY A 44 24.25 0.17 12.96
C GLY A 44 23.85 0.75 11.59
N SER A 45 24.50 0.23 10.55
CA SER A 45 24.08 0.39 9.15
C SER A 45 22.89 -0.53 8.82
N LYS A 46 22.27 -0.38 7.65
CA LYS A 46 21.14 -1.26 7.27
C LYS A 46 21.61 -2.72 7.07
N GLU A 47 22.83 -2.92 6.59
CA GLU A 47 23.44 -4.24 6.42
C GLU A 47 23.57 -4.94 7.77
N VAL A 48 24.11 -4.25 8.78
CA VAL A 48 24.23 -4.78 10.15
C VAL A 48 22.86 -5.08 10.77
N MET A 49 21.85 -4.24 10.51
CA MET A 49 20.48 -4.51 10.97
C MET A 49 19.87 -5.74 10.28
N ARG A 50 20.12 -5.93 8.97
CA ARG A 50 19.66 -7.11 8.23
C ARG A 50 20.27 -8.38 8.82
N THR A 51 21.59 -8.45 8.95
CA THR A 51 22.26 -9.63 9.52
C THR A 51 21.72 -9.98 10.90
N ARG A 52 21.52 -8.98 11.77
CA ARG A 52 20.93 -9.18 13.10
C ARG A 52 19.52 -9.75 13.06
N ILE A 53 18.69 -9.33 12.10
CA ILE A 53 17.33 -9.85 11.94
C ILE A 53 17.38 -11.30 11.45
N GLU A 54 18.27 -11.60 10.50
CA GLU A 54 18.46 -12.95 9.96
C GLU A 54 18.97 -13.93 11.02
N GLU A 55 19.96 -13.52 11.83
CA GLU A 55 20.45 -14.29 12.99
C GLU A 55 19.33 -14.56 14.00
N ALA A 56 18.59 -13.52 14.41
CA ALA A 56 17.49 -13.68 15.36
C ALA A 56 16.35 -14.59 14.83
N LEU A 57 16.12 -14.61 13.52
CA LEU A 57 15.17 -15.55 12.90
C LEU A 57 15.69 -16.99 12.93
N ASN A 58 16.99 -17.20 12.68
CA ASN A 58 17.61 -18.51 12.71
C ASN A 58 17.67 -19.09 14.13
N ASP A 59 17.92 -18.23 15.12
CA ASP A 59 17.98 -18.60 16.55
C ASP A 59 16.60 -18.74 17.20
N ASN A 60 15.53 -18.45 16.46
CA ASN A 60 14.12 -18.40 16.94
C ASN A 60 13.83 -17.34 18.01
N ASP A 61 14.73 -16.38 18.21
CA ASP A 61 14.50 -15.19 19.04
C ASP A 61 13.48 -14.22 18.42
N LEU A 62 13.32 -14.30 17.09
CA LEU A 62 12.35 -13.57 16.30
C LEU A 62 11.50 -14.54 15.48
N SER A 63 10.17 -14.40 15.53
CA SER A 63 9.27 -15.12 14.65
C SER A 63 9.03 -14.34 13.34
N PRO A 64 8.99 -14.99 12.17
CA PRO A 64 8.57 -14.35 10.92
C PRO A 64 7.19 -13.68 11.02
N THR A 65 6.30 -14.22 11.89
CA THR A 65 4.97 -13.63 12.14
C THR A 65 5.05 -12.23 12.74
N GLN A 66 6.08 -11.93 13.56
CA GLN A 66 6.27 -10.60 14.14
C GLN A 66 6.64 -9.58 13.05
N ILE A 67 7.40 -9.99 12.03
CA ILE A 67 7.71 -9.14 10.87
C ILE A 67 6.40 -8.83 10.11
N VAL A 68 5.58 -9.85 9.83
CA VAL A 68 4.31 -9.66 9.13
C VAL A 68 3.38 -8.70 9.89
N GLN A 69 3.25 -8.89 11.20
CA GLN A 69 2.43 -8.01 12.04
C GLN A 69 2.92 -6.57 12.02
N PHE A 70 4.24 -6.37 12.10
CA PHE A 70 4.81 -5.03 12.01
C PHE A 70 4.59 -4.38 10.64
N LEU A 71 4.76 -5.14 9.55
CA LEU A 71 4.48 -4.66 8.20
C LEU A 71 3.00 -4.28 8.04
N ASP A 72 2.07 -5.09 8.55
CA ASP A 72 0.63 -4.79 8.52
C ASP A 72 0.26 -3.51 9.28
N GLU A 73 1.03 -3.14 10.30
CA GLU A 73 0.84 -1.89 11.04
C GLU A 73 1.41 -0.67 10.31
N VAL A 74 2.58 -0.83 9.67
CA VAL A 74 3.35 0.31 9.14
C VAL A 74 3.06 0.60 7.67
N VAL A 75 2.94 -0.44 6.83
CA VAL A 75 2.75 -0.31 5.37
C VAL A 75 1.54 0.57 5.00
N PRO A 76 0.36 0.48 5.68
CA PRO A 76 -0.78 1.33 5.34
C PRO A 76 -0.53 2.84 5.43
N TRP A 77 0.51 3.27 6.16
CA TRP A 77 0.89 4.68 6.32
C TRP A 77 2.06 5.11 5.41
N GLY A 78 2.51 4.21 4.53
CA GLY A 78 3.51 4.51 3.51
C GLY A 78 2.95 5.30 2.32
N LYS A 79 3.64 5.22 1.18
CA LYS A 79 3.11 5.73 -0.09
C LYS A 79 1.95 4.84 -0.55
N GLN A 80 0.79 5.46 -0.75
CA GLN A 80 -0.47 4.80 -1.06
C GLN A 80 -1.16 5.54 -2.20
N HIS A 81 -1.86 4.79 -3.05
CA HIS A 81 -2.90 5.33 -3.90
C HIS A 81 -4.24 5.23 -3.17
N VAL A 82 -5.01 6.32 -3.16
CA VAL A 82 -6.25 6.41 -2.39
C VAL A 82 -7.43 6.70 -3.32
N LEU A 83 -8.44 5.85 -3.28
CA LEU A 83 -9.76 6.11 -3.87
C LEU A 83 -10.74 6.50 -2.76
N LEU A 84 -11.47 7.59 -2.95
CA LEU A 84 -12.44 8.08 -1.96
C LEU A 84 -13.86 7.78 -2.40
N PHE A 85 -14.74 7.51 -1.43
CA PHE A 85 -16.13 7.15 -1.66
C PHE A 85 -17.04 7.91 -0.70
N LYS A 86 -18.21 8.30 -1.20
CA LYS A 86 -19.38 8.55 -0.35
C LYS A 86 -20.01 7.22 0.00
N GLY A 87 -20.39 7.08 1.26
CA GLY A 87 -21.10 5.90 1.75
C GLY A 87 -22.52 5.79 1.19
N PRO A 88 -23.19 4.67 1.49
CA PRO A 88 -24.52 4.39 0.99
C PRO A 88 -25.56 5.40 1.46
N LYS A 89 -26.56 5.66 0.61
CA LYS A 89 -27.70 6.55 0.93
C LYS A 89 -28.69 5.93 1.93
N GLY A 90 -28.68 4.59 2.05
CA GLY A 90 -29.56 3.85 2.97
C GLY A 90 -29.09 3.93 4.43
N SER A 91 -29.90 3.38 5.33
CA SER A 91 -29.52 3.25 6.74
C SER A 91 -28.26 2.40 6.89
N ILE A 92 -27.34 2.87 7.75
CA ILE A 92 -26.09 2.18 8.08
C ILE A 92 -26.06 1.73 9.55
N ALA A 93 -27.22 1.78 10.23
CA ALA A 93 -27.32 1.49 11.67
C ALA A 93 -26.82 0.07 12.00
N ASP A 94 -27.15 -0.90 11.16
CA ASP A 94 -26.74 -2.30 11.33
C ASP A 94 -25.22 -2.46 11.31
N TRP A 95 -24.52 -1.72 10.45
CA TRP A 95 -23.05 -1.74 10.35
C TRP A 95 -22.34 -1.18 11.59
N LYS A 96 -23.04 -0.39 12.42
CA LYS A 96 -22.54 0.08 13.72
C LYS A 96 -22.66 -0.98 14.81
N SER A 97 -23.53 -1.97 14.63
CA SER A 97 -23.69 -3.08 15.55
C SER A 97 -22.65 -4.16 15.29
N ILE A 98 -21.79 -4.39 16.28
CA ILE A 98 -20.78 -5.44 16.23
C ILE A 98 -21.41 -6.84 16.21
N GLU A 99 -22.55 -7.01 16.89
CA GLU A 99 -23.29 -8.27 16.96
C GLU A 99 -23.88 -8.61 15.60
N TRP A 100 -24.54 -7.63 14.96
CA TRP A 100 -25.07 -7.80 13.61
C TRP A 100 -23.95 -8.12 12.61
N LEU A 101 -22.82 -7.38 12.67
CA LEU A 101 -21.69 -7.64 11.78
C LEU A 101 -21.10 -9.04 12.01
N ALA A 102 -21.00 -9.50 13.26
CA ALA A 102 -20.51 -10.83 13.58
C ALA A 102 -21.40 -11.92 12.98
N ASP A 103 -22.73 -11.78 13.10
CA ASP A 103 -23.69 -12.72 12.52
C ASP A 103 -23.68 -12.68 10.98
N HIS A 104 -23.61 -11.49 10.39
CA HIS A 104 -23.45 -11.30 8.95
C HIS A 104 -22.19 -11.99 8.43
N LEU A 105 -21.03 -11.75 9.05
CA LEU A 105 -19.77 -12.40 8.68
C LEU A 105 -19.78 -13.91 8.93
N LYS A 106 -20.54 -14.41 9.92
CA LYS A 106 -20.68 -15.84 10.20
C LYS A 106 -21.39 -16.55 9.05
N GLN A 107 -22.45 -15.96 8.49
CA GLN A 107 -23.16 -16.50 7.31
C GLN A 107 -22.23 -16.65 6.09
N HIS A 108 -21.22 -15.79 5.99
CA HIS A 108 -20.23 -15.81 4.91
C HIS A 108 -18.91 -16.52 5.25
N ARG A 109 -18.82 -17.20 6.42
CA ARG A 109 -17.61 -17.91 6.91
C ARG A 109 -16.39 -17.00 7.12
N LEU A 110 -16.60 -15.73 7.45
CA LEU A 110 -15.57 -14.71 7.66
C LEU A 110 -15.43 -14.25 9.11
N MET A 111 -16.28 -14.74 10.02
CA MET A 111 -16.27 -14.36 11.44
C MET A 111 -14.91 -14.52 12.12
N LYS A 112 -14.10 -15.51 11.70
CA LYS A 112 -12.73 -15.70 12.21
C LYS A 112 -11.81 -14.50 12.00
N TYR A 113 -12.08 -13.64 11.01
CA TYR A 113 -11.29 -12.44 10.71
C TYR A 113 -11.74 -11.20 11.49
N LEU A 114 -12.91 -11.24 12.12
CA LEU A 114 -13.46 -10.10 12.86
C LEU A 114 -12.62 -9.82 14.10
N ASN A 115 -12.07 -8.60 14.19
CA ASN A 115 -11.15 -8.14 15.22
C ASN A 115 -9.97 -9.11 15.45
N ALA A 116 -9.55 -9.77 14.36
CA ALA A 116 -8.43 -10.68 14.33
C ALA A 116 -7.54 -10.38 13.12
N THR A 117 -6.26 -10.73 13.22
CA THR A 117 -5.30 -10.59 12.11
C THR A 117 -4.77 -11.98 11.76
N LEU A 118 -4.89 -12.35 10.48
CA LEU A 118 -4.19 -13.48 9.88
C LEU A 118 -2.87 -12.95 9.29
N PRO A 119 -1.71 -13.28 9.87
CA PRO A 119 -0.42 -12.85 9.36
C PRO A 119 -0.10 -13.59 8.06
N LEU A 120 -0.48 -12.99 6.94
CA LEU A 120 -0.20 -13.49 5.60
C LEU A 120 1.16 -12.95 5.13
N ALA A 121 2.09 -13.83 4.78
CA ALA A 121 3.38 -13.45 4.19
C ALA A 121 3.17 -12.97 2.74
N LEU A 122 3.16 -13.89 1.77
CA LEU A 122 3.06 -13.56 0.34
C LEU A 122 2.04 -14.46 -0.37
N PRO A 123 0.74 -14.32 -0.08
CA PRO A 123 -0.27 -15.16 -0.70
C PRO A 123 -0.37 -14.87 -2.21
N GLU A 124 -0.28 -15.89 -3.06
CA GLU A 124 -0.35 -15.75 -4.53
C GLU A 124 -1.63 -15.03 -5.01
N LYS A 125 -2.76 -15.33 -4.35
CA LYS A 125 -4.05 -14.69 -4.59
C LYS A 125 -4.37 -13.73 -3.46
N MET A 126 -5.10 -12.67 -3.78
CA MET A 126 -5.55 -11.71 -2.77
C MET A 126 -6.39 -12.42 -1.70
N LYS A 127 -6.02 -12.25 -0.44
CA LYS A 127 -6.68 -12.85 0.71
C LYS A 127 -6.94 -11.82 1.80
N ILE A 128 -8.11 -11.90 2.43
CA ILE A 128 -8.44 -11.09 3.60
C ILE A 128 -7.49 -11.47 4.74
N SER A 129 -6.79 -10.48 5.29
CA SER A 129 -5.94 -10.63 6.47
C SER A 129 -6.68 -10.23 7.74
N SER A 130 -7.55 -9.21 7.70
CA SER A 130 -8.24 -8.70 8.88
C SER A 130 -9.54 -7.98 8.53
N ILE A 131 -10.55 -8.11 9.39
CA ILE A 131 -11.74 -7.25 9.39
C ILE A 131 -11.83 -6.64 10.78
N ARG A 132 -11.72 -5.32 10.90
CA ARG A 132 -11.80 -4.61 12.18
C ARG A 132 -13.03 -3.73 12.19
N GLN A 133 -13.78 -3.79 13.28
CA GLN A 133 -14.88 -2.87 13.51
C GLN A 133 -14.75 -2.26 14.89
N ASP A 134 -14.85 -0.94 14.92
CA ASP A 134 -15.10 -0.17 16.13
C ASP A 134 -16.43 0.60 15.96
N ARG A 135 -16.80 1.41 16.96
CA ARG A 135 -18.10 2.12 16.97
C ARG A 135 -18.26 3.10 15.80
N SER A 136 -17.17 3.59 15.21
CA SER A 136 -17.19 4.63 14.19
C SER A 136 -16.58 4.17 12.87
N ARG A 137 -15.90 3.02 12.80
CA ARG A 137 -15.16 2.59 11.61
C ARG A 137 -15.24 1.09 11.37
N LEU A 138 -15.39 0.73 10.09
CA LEU A 138 -15.16 -0.61 9.57
C LEU A 138 -13.93 -0.60 8.67
N ARG A 139 -12.96 -1.48 8.94
CA ARG A 139 -11.74 -1.61 8.14
C ARG A 139 -11.55 -3.05 7.68
N ILE A 140 -11.35 -3.24 6.38
CA ILE A 140 -11.11 -4.53 5.75
C ILE A 140 -9.73 -4.50 5.11
N MET A 141 -8.87 -5.44 5.49
CA MET A 141 -7.50 -5.53 4.97
C MET A 141 -7.32 -6.82 4.18
N ALA A 142 -6.64 -6.71 3.05
CA ALA A 142 -6.26 -7.84 2.21
C ALA A 142 -4.81 -7.71 1.77
N VAL A 143 -4.19 -8.86 1.51
CA VAL A 143 -2.78 -8.99 1.16
C VAL A 143 -2.65 -9.85 -0.09
N LYS A 144 -1.70 -9.51 -0.95
CA LYS A 144 -1.36 -10.27 -2.15
C LYS A 144 0.14 -10.19 -2.43
N ARG A 145 0.73 -11.30 -2.87
CA ARG A 145 2.06 -11.31 -3.50
C ARG A 145 1.98 -10.57 -4.83
N ARG A 146 2.90 -9.64 -5.05
CA ARG A 146 3.15 -9.04 -6.36
C ARG A 146 4.54 -9.36 -6.79
N ASP A 147 4.71 -9.63 -8.07
CA ASP A 147 6.01 -9.79 -8.68
C ASP A 147 6.02 -9.24 -10.10
N TRP A 148 7.14 -8.66 -10.50
CA TRP A 148 7.33 -8.06 -11.82
C TRP A 148 8.81 -8.10 -12.20
N TRP A 149 9.07 -7.97 -13.50
CA TRP A 149 10.42 -7.81 -14.03
C TRP A 149 10.70 -6.32 -14.25
N GLU A 150 11.73 -5.81 -13.60
CA GLU A 150 12.20 -4.44 -13.74
C GLU A 150 13.46 -4.42 -14.59
N ARG A 151 13.54 -3.48 -15.55
CA ARG A 151 14.76 -3.31 -16.36
C ARG A 151 15.87 -2.74 -15.48
N ALA A 152 16.98 -3.45 -15.39
CA ALA A 152 18.19 -3.02 -14.72
C ALA A 152 19.30 -2.83 -15.75
N SER A 153 19.38 -1.63 -16.33
CA SER A 153 20.35 -1.31 -17.39
C SER A 153 21.80 -1.39 -16.94
N GLU A 154 22.05 -1.27 -15.63
CA GLU A 154 23.36 -1.41 -15.01
C GLU A 154 23.97 -2.82 -15.18
N TYR A 155 23.16 -3.83 -15.52
CA TYR A 155 23.61 -5.19 -15.80
C TYR A 155 23.51 -5.56 -17.29
N ASP A 156 23.22 -4.60 -18.17
CA ASP A 156 23.21 -4.85 -19.61
C ASP A 156 24.62 -5.19 -20.11
N ASP A 157 24.69 -6.06 -21.11
CA ASP A 157 25.95 -6.52 -21.70
C ASP A 157 25.87 -6.51 -23.23
N THR A 158 26.99 -6.22 -23.89
CA THR A 158 27.10 -6.23 -25.35
C THR A 158 28.26 -7.10 -25.75
N SER A 159 28.01 -8.06 -26.64
CA SER A 159 28.99 -9.04 -27.09
C SER A 159 28.87 -9.24 -28.60
N VAL A 160 29.90 -9.81 -29.22
CA VAL A 160 29.89 -10.15 -30.65
C VAL A 160 29.87 -11.67 -30.79
N THR A 161 29.03 -12.22 -31.68
CA THR A 161 29.02 -13.66 -31.96
C THR A 161 30.31 -14.10 -32.65
N ARG A 162 30.56 -15.42 -32.71
CA ARG A 162 31.68 -15.97 -33.48
C ARG A 162 31.61 -15.65 -34.98
N GLU A 163 30.45 -15.26 -35.48
CA GLU A 163 30.18 -14.91 -36.88
C GLU A 163 30.23 -13.39 -37.13
N GLY A 164 30.56 -12.58 -36.10
CA GLY A 164 30.73 -11.13 -36.22
C GLY A 164 29.46 -10.31 -36.01
N GLU A 165 28.37 -10.90 -35.50
CA GLU A 165 27.11 -10.19 -35.25
C GLU A 165 27.08 -9.55 -33.86
N ASP A 166 26.57 -8.32 -33.76
CA ASP A 166 26.38 -7.64 -32.49
C ASP A 166 25.20 -8.21 -31.70
N VAL A 167 25.44 -8.62 -30.46
CA VAL A 167 24.45 -9.14 -29.51
C VAL A 167 24.33 -8.20 -28.32
N MET A 168 23.14 -7.63 -28.13
CA MET A 168 22.79 -6.88 -26.92
C MET A 168 21.99 -7.76 -25.96
N ARG A 169 22.55 -8.01 -24.77
CA ARG A 169 21.87 -8.68 -23.66
C ARG A 169 21.27 -7.62 -22.74
N ARG A 170 19.98 -7.77 -22.53
CA ARG A 170 19.15 -6.84 -21.78
C ARG A 170 18.79 -7.46 -20.44
N ALA A 171 19.29 -6.91 -19.34
CA ALA A 171 19.09 -7.49 -18.02
C ALA A 171 17.78 -7.06 -17.38
N PHE A 172 17.10 -7.99 -16.72
CA PHE A 172 15.89 -7.72 -15.96
C PHE A 172 16.03 -8.33 -14.58
N VAL A 173 15.60 -7.60 -13.56
CA VAL A 173 15.58 -8.05 -12.16
C VAL A 173 14.15 -8.44 -11.81
N HIS A 174 13.97 -9.66 -11.31
CA HIS A 174 12.70 -10.10 -10.76
C HIS A 174 12.51 -9.48 -9.38
N ARG A 175 11.49 -8.63 -9.24
CA ARG A 175 11.10 -8.00 -7.99
C ARG A 175 9.88 -8.71 -7.45
N ILE A 176 9.88 -9.01 -6.15
CA ILE A 176 8.74 -9.52 -5.42
C ILE A 176 8.45 -8.53 -4.28
N ASN A 177 7.18 -8.24 -4.02
CA ASN A 177 6.75 -7.39 -2.94
C ASN A 177 5.39 -7.86 -2.38
N ARG A 178 5.22 -7.70 -1.08
CA ARG A 178 3.94 -7.85 -0.39
C ARG A 178 3.06 -6.61 -0.59
N SER A 179 2.00 -6.74 -1.38
CA SER A 179 1.00 -5.69 -1.52
C SER A 179 -0.07 -5.76 -0.45
N LEU A 180 -0.44 -4.59 0.06
CA LEU A 180 -1.52 -4.40 1.01
C LEU A 180 -2.61 -3.51 0.40
N VAL A 181 -3.86 -3.93 0.60
CA VAL A 181 -5.05 -3.16 0.26
C VAL A 181 -5.91 -3.03 1.52
N ALA A 182 -6.33 -1.81 1.85
CA ALA A 182 -7.19 -1.53 2.99
C ALA A 182 -8.38 -0.69 2.57
N PHE A 183 -9.59 -1.20 2.79
CA PHE A 183 -10.82 -0.41 2.69
C PHE A 183 -11.23 0.02 4.09
N GLU A 184 -11.40 1.32 4.30
CA GLU A 184 -11.85 1.90 5.56
C GLU A 184 -13.12 2.71 5.33
N TRP A 185 -14.15 2.44 6.11
CA TRP A 185 -15.43 3.15 6.08
C TRP A 185 -15.68 3.79 7.44
N ASP A 186 -15.76 5.12 7.44
CA ASP A 186 -16.23 5.92 8.56
C ASP A 186 -17.76 5.84 8.63
N LEU A 187 -18.27 5.13 9.64
CA LEU A 187 -19.69 4.92 9.91
C LEU A 187 -20.37 6.16 10.53
N THR A 188 -19.61 7.20 10.88
CA THR A 188 -20.11 8.46 11.43
C THR A 188 -20.28 9.49 10.33
N ALA A 189 -19.22 9.76 9.58
CA ALA A 189 -19.23 10.67 8.43
C ALA A 189 -19.90 10.04 7.19
N ASN A 190 -20.07 8.72 7.18
CA ASN A 190 -20.54 7.94 6.04
C ASN A 190 -19.68 8.19 4.79
N THR A 191 -18.37 8.17 4.97
CA THR A 191 -17.36 8.28 3.91
C THR A 191 -16.41 7.09 3.99
N ALA A 192 -15.92 6.64 2.85
CA ALA A 192 -15.00 5.52 2.81
C ALA A 192 -13.80 5.81 1.91
N MET A 193 -12.72 5.06 2.13
CA MET A 193 -11.51 5.14 1.33
C MET A 193 -10.97 3.74 1.06
N LEU A 194 -10.44 3.53 -0.14
CA LEU A 194 -9.62 2.37 -0.48
C LEU A 194 -8.16 2.83 -0.60
N GLN A 195 -7.30 2.27 0.23
CA GLN A 195 -5.86 2.49 0.23
C GLN A 195 -5.19 1.29 -0.45
N ILE A 196 -4.41 1.55 -1.49
CA ILE A 196 -3.64 0.55 -2.22
C ILE A 196 -2.16 0.91 -2.12
N SER A 197 -1.35 -0.02 -1.61
CA SER A 197 0.10 0.16 -1.57
C SER A 197 0.64 0.47 -2.96
N GLU A 198 1.56 1.45 -3.04
CA GLU A 198 2.18 1.92 -4.29
C GLU A 198 2.50 0.77 -5.26
N LEU A 199 2.13 0.98 -6.53
CA LEU A 199 2.34 0.03 -7.60
C LEU A 199 3.64 0.32 -8.34
N PRO A 200 4.36 -0.72 -8.81
CA PRO A 200 5.37 -0.53 -9.84
C PRO A 200 4.74 -0.01 -11.14
N THR A 201 5.56 0.62 -11.96
CA THR A 201 5.17 1.18 -13.26
C THR A 201 4.46 0.14 -14.13
N GLY A 202 3.36 0.56 -14.77
CA GLY A 202 2.59 -0.27 -15.70
C GLY A 202 1.42 -1.07 -15.09
N THR A 203 1.30 -1.15 -13.77
CA THR A 203 0.12 -1.77 -13.13
C THR A 203 -0.98 -0.73 -12.89
N LYS A 204 -2.23 -1.12 -13.15
CA LYS A 204 -3.42 -0.25 -13.02
C LYS A 204 -4.06 -0.41 -11.64
N TYR A 205 -4.14 0.67 -10.86
CA TYR A 205 -4.77 0.67 -9.53
C TYR A 205 -6.23 0.19 -9.59
N GLU A 206 -6.92 0.43 -10.70
CA GLU A 206 -8.29 0.01 -10.94
C GLU A 206 -8.43 -1.52 -10.95
N GLN A 207 -7.44 -2.24 -11.47
CA GLN A 207 -7.47 -3.71 -11.49
C GLN A 207 -7.36 -4.28 -10.08
N VAL A 208 -6.51 -3.67 -9.24
CA VAL A 208 -6.35 -4.06 -7.84
C VAL A 208 -7.61 -3.76 -7.04
N ALA A 209 -8.21 -2.58 -7.26
CA ALA A 209 -9.49 -2.23 -6.64
C ALA A 209 -10.59 -3.21 -7.03
N HIS A 210 -10.68 -3.58 -8.32
CA HIS A 210 -11.64 -4.57 -8.80
C HIS A 210 -11.41 -5.94 -8.13
N GLU A 211 -10.18 -6.46 -8.11
CA GLU A 211 -9.85 -7.72 -7.45
C GLU A 211 -10.25 -7.71 -5.96
N PHE A 212 -9.99 -6.59 -5.26
CA PHE A 212 -10.37 -6.43 -3.86
C PHE A 212 -11.88 -6.44 -3.67
N PHE A 213 -12.64 -5.71 -4.48
CA PHE A 213 -14.10 -5.70 -4.35
C PHE A 213 -14.73 -7.02 -4.76
N GLU A 214 -14.17 -7.73 -5.75
CA GLU A 214 -14.58 -9.08 -6.12
C GLU A 214 -14.37 -10.09 -4.98
N LEU A 215 -13.31 -9.91 -4.18
CA LEU A 215 -13.04 -10.73 -2.99
C LEU A 215 -14.11 -10.56 -1.91
N ILE A 216 -14.65 -9.35 -1.72
CA ILE A 216 -15.61 -9.04 -0.65
C ILE A 216 -17.08 -8.97 -1.11
N LYS A 217 -17.35 -9.00 -2.42
CA LYS A 217 -18.69 -8.78 -3.02
C LYS A 217 -19.82 -9.60 -2.42
N LYS A 218 -19.51 -10.81 -1.93
CA LYS A 218 -20.51 -11.75 -1.42
C LYS A 218 -21.21 -11.27 -0.15
N TRP A 219 -20.54 -10.43 0.63
CA TRP A 219 -21.03 -9.96 1.93
C TRP A 219 -20.98 -8.43 2.06
N PHE A 220 -20.23 -7.76 1.18
CA PHE A 220 -20.09 -6.31 1.15
C PHE A 220 -20.35 -5.79 -0.26
N ASN A 221 -21.41 -5.01 -0.44
CA ASN A 221 -21.81 -4.50 -1.75
C ASN A 221 -21.25 -3.09 -1.99
N ILE A 222 -20.15 -3.00 -2.73
CA ILE A 222 -19.51 -1.72 -3.07
C ILE A 222 -20.39 -0.83 -3.98
N ASN A 223 -21.34 -1.41 -4.72
CA ASN A 223 -22.20 -0.62 -5.63
C ASN A 223 -23.15 0.32 -4.89
N LEU A 224 -23.29 0.17 -3.57
CA LEU A 224 -24.02 1.11 -2.74
C LEU A 224 -23.22 2.39 -2.45
N PHE A 225 -21.90 2.36 -2.66
CA PHE A 225 -21.00 3.49 -2.48
C PHE A 225 -20.85 4.26 -3.77
N GLN A 226 -20.65 5.58 -3.67
CA GLN A 226 -20.39 6.43 -4.81
C GLN A 226 -18.91 6.85 -4.81
N LEU A 227 -18.17 6.48 -5.86
CA LEU A 227 -16.80 6.95 -6.06
C LEU A 227 -16.78 8.49 -6.17
N LEU A 228 -15.84 9.11 -5.47
CA LEU A 228 -15.64 10.56 -5.48
C LEU A 228 -14.65 10.94 -6.58
N GLU A 229 -15.12 11.73 -7.54
CA GLU A 229 -14.26 12.41 -8.51
C GLU A 229 -13.55 13.58 -7.83
N LEU A 230 -12.24 13.44 -7.64
CA LEU A 230 -11.42 14.46 -6.96
C LEU A 230 -10.93 15.56 -7.91
N SER A 231 -10.99 15.35 -9.23
CA SER A 231 -10.49 16.30 -10.22
C SER A 231 -11.04 17.73 -10.04
N PRO A 232 -12.34 17.95 -9.75
CA PRO A 232 -12.85 19.30 -9.52
C PRO A 232 -12.25 19.95 -8.26
N ALA A 233 -12.08 19.18 -7.18
CA ALA A 233 -11.50 19.68 -5.93
C ALA A 233 -10.00 19.98 -6.10
N ILE A 234 -9.27 19.11 -6.78
CA ILE A 234 -7.85 19.31 -7.11
C ILE A 234 -7.69 20.56 -7.99
N LYS A 235 -8.51 20.70 -9.02
CA LYS A 235 -8.51 21.90 -9.87
C LYS A 235 -8.76 23.16 -9.05
N ARG A 236 -9.73 23.13 -8.14
CA ARG A 236 -10.03 24.28 -7.29
C ARG A 236 -8.89 24.63 -6.33
N LEU A 237 -8.24 23.63 -5.74
CA LEU A 237 -7.06 23.84 -4.90
C LEU A 237 -5.92 24.47 -5.68
N HIS A 238 -5.72 24.04 -6.93
CA HIS A 238 -4.72 24.62 -7.82
C HIS A 238 -5.03 26.09 -8.16
N GLU A 239 -6.29 26.41 -8.50
CA GLU A 239 -6.72 27.81 -8.73
C GLU A 239 -6.45 28.71 -7.50
N LEU A 240 -6.68 28.19 -6.29
CA LEU A 240 -6.40 28.92 -5.04
C LEU A 240 -4.90 29.11 -4.81
N GLU A 241 -4.09 28.11 -5.17
CA GLU A 241 -2.64 28.18 -5.12
C GLU A 241 -2.09 29.22 -6.10
N GLU A 242 -2.54 29.23 -7.36
CA GLU A 242 -2.18 30.24 -8.36
C GLU A 242 -2.56 31.66 -7.90
N ALA A 243 -3.70 31.79 -7.23
CA ALA A 243 -4.15 33.05 -6.65
C ALA A 243 -3.42 33.45 -5.35
N LYS A 244 -2.44 32.66 -4.87
CA LYS A 244 -1.71 32.86 -3.60
C LYS A 244 -2.62 32.96 -2.36
N THR A 245 -3.81 32.37 -2.43
CA THR A 245 -4.79 32.32 -1.34
C THR A 245 -5.00 30.90 -0.80
N GLY A 246 -4.32 29.91 -1.37
CA GLY A 246 -4.36 28.53 -0.92
C GLY A 246 -3.68 28.33 0.45
N GLU A 247 -4.34 27.57 1.32
CA GLU A 247 -3.80 27.13 2.62
C GLU A 247 -2.78 25.98 2.46
N VAL A 248 -2.72 25.34 1.28
CA VAL A 248 -1.88 24.18 0.97
C VAL A 248 -1.23 24.38 -0.41
N ARG A 249 0.02 23.92 -0.57
CA ARG A 249 0.77 23.96 -1.85
C ARG A 249 0.96 22.56 -2.44
N SER A 250 0.88 22.45 -3.76
CA SER A 250 1.11 21.20 -4.48
C SER A 250 2.60 20.95 -4.70
N HIS A 251 3.03 19.71 -4.45
CA HIS A 251 4.40 19.25 -4.75
C HIS A 251 4.55 18.71 -6.18
N GLY A 252 3.46 18.66 -6.93
CA GLY A 252 3.42 18.15 -8.29
C GLY A 252 1.99 18.09 -8.82
N ILE A 253 1.87 18.16 -10.14
CA ILE A 253 0.62 18.08 -10.87
C ILE A 253 0.70 16.92 -11.87
N ASP A 254 -0.38 16.16 -12.00
CA ASP A 254 -0.59 15.20 -13.09
C ASP A 254 -2.02 15.43 -13.61
N TYR A 255 -2.13 16.11 -14.74
CA TYR A 255 -3.41 16.50 -15.32
C TYR A 255 -3.55 15.97 -16.74
N ARG A 256 -4.77 15.55 -17.08
CA ARG A 256 -5.15 15.22 -18.44
C ARG A 256 -6.09 16.31 -18.98
N THR A 257 -5.70 16.97 -20.06
CA THR A 257 -6.53 18.00 -20.70
C THR A 257 -7.81 17.40 -21.28
N LEU A 258 -8.79 18.27 -21.54
CA LEU A 258 -10.04 17.92 -22.21
C LEU A 258 -9.81 17.28 -23.60
N GLU A 259 -8.70 17.63 -24.26
CA GLU A 259 -8.27 17.07 -25.55
C GLU A 259 -7.32 15.87 -25.41
N GLY A 260 -7.13 15.36 -24.19
CA GLY A 260 -6.42 14.10 -23.93
C GLY A 260 -4.90 14.21 -23.71
N ARG A 261 -4.32 15.42 -23.71
CA ARG A 261 -2.87 15.63 -23.42
C ARG A 261 -2.61 15.41 -21.94
N ARG A 262 -1.45 14.87 -21.58
CA ARG A 262 -1.04 14.67 -20.17
C ARG A 262 0.08 15.65 -19.83
N PHE A 263 -0.10 16.39 -18.74
CA PHE A 263 0.90 17.29 -18.16
C PHE A 263 1.29 16.75 -16.80
N THR A 264 2.57 16.44 -16.62
CA THR A 264 3.15 16.03 -15.35
C THR A 264 4.29 16.95 -14.96
N GLY A 265 4.25 17.50 -13.76
CA GLY A 265 5.36 18.24 -13.18
C GLY A 265 5.51 17.89 -11.70
N GLN A 266 6.74 17.89 -11.19
CA GLN A 266 7.03 17.75 -9.75
C GLN A 266 8.03 18.82 -9.32
N SER A 267 7.81 19.42 -8.15
CA SER A 267 8.77 20.31 -7.49
C SER A 267 9.58 19.52 -6.47
N ALA A 268 10.82 19.97 -6.20
CA ALA A 268 11.70 19.28 -5.25
C ALA A 268 11.20 19.43 -3.80
N SER A 269 10.53 20.54 -3.49
CA SER A 269 9.94 20.81 -2.17
C SER A 269 8.65 21.64 -2.28
N SER A 270 7.95 21.82 -1.16
CA SER A 270 6.73 22.66 -1.09
C SER A 270 7.03 24.14 -1.20
N GLY A 271 8.31 24.52 -1.08
CA GLY A 271 8.80 25.89 -1.21
C GLY A 271 9.13 26.26 -2.64
N ASP A 272 9.38 25.29 -3.50
CA ASP A 272 9.87 25.51 -4.87
C ASP A 272 8.70 25.59 -5.84
N SER A 273 8.73 26.59 -6.72
CA SER A 273 7.71 26.74 -7.75
C SER A 273 7.77 25.56 -8.72
N LEU A 274 6.60 25.05 -9.09
CA LEU A 274 6.46 24.00 -10.07
C LEU A 274 6.51 24.52 -11.51
N LEU A 275 6.13 25.78 -11.69
CA LEU A 275 6.11 26.51 -12.95
C LEU A 275 6.81 27.85 -12.70
N GLY A 276 8.02 28.00 -13.23
CA GLY A 276 8.77 29.27 -13.21
C GLY A 276 9.88 29.35 -12.15
N GLU A 277 11.01 29.94 -12.52
CA GLU A 277 11.94 30.55 -11.56
C GLU A 277 11.59 32.03 -11.47
N ALA A 278 11.69 32.64 -10.28
CA ALA A 278 11.42 34.08 -10.13
C ALA A 278 12.29 34.95 -11.06
N GLU A 279 13.41 34.41 -11.52
CA GLU A 279 14.37 35.06 -12.43
C GLU A 279 13.95 34.95 -13.92
N THR A 280 13.12 33.97 -14.30
CA THR A 280 12.65 33.79 -15.70
C THR A 280 11.26 34.36 -15.96
N ASP A 281 10.41 34.50 -14.94
CA ASP A 281 9.06 35.09 -15.09
C ASP A 281 9.06 36.64 -15.09
N ALA A 282 10.21 37.28 -14.81
CA ALA A 282 10.37 38.74 -14.79
C ALA A 282 11.08 39.31 -16.04
N ALA A 283 11.38 38.47 -17.05
CA ALA A 283 11.95 38.85 -18.34
C ALA A 283 10.88 38.84 -19.45
#